data_AF-A0A938SDS3-F1
#
_entry.id   AF-A0A938SDS3-F1
#
_cell.length_a   1.000
_cell.length_b   1.000
_cell.length_c   1.000
_cell.angle_alpha   90.00
_cell.angle_beta   90.00
_cell.angle_gamma   90.00
#
_symmetry.space_group_name_H-M   'P 1'
#
loop_
_entity.id
_entity.type
_entity.pdbx_description
1 polymer ?
#
loop_
_entity_poly.entity_id
_entity_poly.type
_entity_poly.pdbx_seq_one_letter_code
_entity_poly.pdbx_strand_id
1 'polypeptide(L)'
;MKNRLDYFKRPIPQAEGFSPYRFPGPVVHLPVTVAFLLLGVYLCADFRLLYPLVVVYLIMGLYVGRDVAIYAHFNPLILLAMIVLLGLGCGFSRQIRDILVSFKSDLGDSGFVGLSVGLTVVAVVLFLLRVRHLSRPNE
;
A
#
# COMPACT_ATOMS: atom_id res chain seq x y z
N MET A 1 -5.94 -28.67 -0.93
CA MET A 1 -5.56 -27.36 -1.52
C MET A 1 -6.27 -26.27 -0.73
N LYS A 2 -5.58 -25.50 0.12
CA LYS A 2 -6.16 -24.28 0.72
C LYS A 2 -6.63 -23.37 -0.41
N ASN A 3 -7.87 -22.90 -0.34
CA ASN A 3 -8.44 -22.04 -1.38
C ASN A 3 -7.64 -20.73 -1.40
N ARG A 4 -6.98 -20.42 -2.52
CA ARG A 4 -6.21 -19.16 -2.69
C ARG A 4 -7.05 -17.90 -2.43
N LEU A 5 -8.38 -18.04 -2.54
CA LEU A 5 -9.35 -17.00 -2.23
C LEU A 5 -9.46 -16.68 -0.74
N ASP A 6 -9.04 -17.57 0.16
CA ASP A 6 -9.13 -17.37 1.61
C ASP A 6 -8.28 -16.18 2.07
N TYR A 7 -7.18 -15.88 1.37
CA TYR A 7 -6.32 -14.71 1.62
C TYR A 7 -7.09 -13.39 1.48
N PHE A 8 -8.02 -13.33 0.52
CA PHE A 8 -8.81 -12.14 0.19
C PHE A 8 -10.07 -11.99 1.04
N LYS A 9 -10.36 -12.94 1.94
CA LYS A 9 -11.54 -12.86 2.80
C LYS A 9 -11.40 -11.85 3.94
N ARG A 10 -10.16 -11.45 4.28
CA ARG A 10 -9.87 -10.66 5.49
C ARG A 10 -8.91 -9.50 5.18
N PRO A 11 -9.40 -8.38 4.61
CA PRO A 11 -8.57 -7.21 4.30
C PRO A 11 -8.09 -6.48 5.56
N ILE A 12 -8.86 -6.57 6.65
CA ILE A 12 -8.54 -5.96 7.94
C ILE A 12 -7.88 -7.01 8.86
N PRO A 13 -6.80 -6.65 9.58
CA PRO A 13 -6.20 -7.57 10.55
C PRO A 13 -7.20 -7.92 11.66
N GLN A 14 -7.38 -9.21 11.94
CA GLN A 14 -8.30 -9.68 12.98
C GLN A 14 -7.73 -9.45 14.38
N ALA A 15 -8.58 -8.95 15.29
CA ALA A 15 -8.20 -8.58 16.65
C ALA A 15 -7.83 -9.76 17.58
N GLU A 16 -8.05 -11.01 17.15
CA GLU A 16 -7.90 -12.21 18.00
C GLU A 16 -6.45 -12.50 18.45
N GLY A 17 -5.44 -11.86 17.84
CA GLY A 17 -4.03 -11.92 18.28
C GLY A 17 -3.48 -10.61 18.83
N PHE A 18 -4.30 -9.55 18.90
CA PHE A 18 -3.85 -8.21 19.24
C PHE A 18 -4.47 -7.80 20.58
N SER A 19 -3.65 -7.81 21.63
CA SER A 19 -4.03 -7.14 22.88
C SER A 19 -4.28 -5.64 22.61
N PRO A 20 -5.31 -5.01 23.20
CA PRO A 20 -5.59 -3.57 23.10
C PRO A 20 -4.36 -2.66 23.35
N TYR A 21 -3.37 -3.15 24.11
CA TYR A 21 -2.13 -2.44 24.45
C TYR A 21 -0.94 -2.75 23.52
N ARG A 22 -1.10 -3.65 22.54
CA ARG A 22 -0.07 -4.06 21.55
C ARG A 22 -0.52 -3.83 20.11
N PHE A 23 -1.37 -2.84 19.87
CA PHE A 23 -1.89 -2.53 18.54
C PHE A 23 -1.06 -1.45 17.82
N PRO A 24 -0.04 -1.81 17.01
CA PRO A 24 0.45 -0.93 15.95
C PRO A 24 -0.57 -0.81 14.80
N GLY A 25 -1.67 -1.58 14.85
CA GLY A 25 -2.59 -1.84 13.75
C GLY A 25 -3.01 -0.59 12.98
N PRO A 26 -3.80 0.33 13.58
CA PRO A 26 -4.25 1.54 12.88
C PRO A 26 -3.09 2.48 12.53
N VAL A 27 -2.12 2.64 13.43
CA VAL A 27 -0.97 3.55 13.27
C VAL A 27 -0.10 3.19 12.07
N VAL A 28 -0.10 1.94 11.63
CA VAL A 28 0.64 1.47 10.46
C VAL A 28 -0.28 1.23 9.26
N HIS A 29 -1.45 0.64 9.49
CA HIS A 29 -2.38 0.25 8.42
C HIS A 29 -2.98 1.46 7.70
N LEU A 30 -3.46 2.47 8.44
CA LEU A 30 -4.08 3.67 7.85
C LEU A 30 -3.08 4.45 6.98
N PRO A 31 -1.87 4.77 7.47
CA PRO A 31 -0.89 5.51 6.66
C PRO A 31 -0.53 4.80 5.37
N VAL A 32 -0.32 3.48 5.40
CA VAL A 32 -0.01 2.70 4.19
C VAL A 32 -1.19 2.69 3.23
N THR A 33 -2.41 2.51 3.75
CA THR A 33 -3.63 2.52 2.92
C THR A 33 -3.82 3.88 2.25
N VAL A 34 -3.66 4.97 3.00
CA VAL A 34 -3.77 6.33 2.49
C VAL A 34 -2.66 6.62 1.48
N ALA A 35 -1.42 6.18 1.72
CA ALA A 35 -0.32 6.37 0.77
C ALA A 35 -0.60 5.69 -0.58
N PHE A 36 -1.10 4.45 -0.56
CA PHE A 36 -1.48 3.74 -1.78
C PHE A 36 -2.69 4.39 -2.48
N LEU A 37 -3.67 4.87 -1.74
CA LEU A 37 -4.81 5.60 -2.30
C LEU A 37 -4.35 6.91 -2.97
N LEU A 38 -3.50 7.69 -2.31
CA LEU A 38 -2.93 8.92 -2.86
C LEU A 38 -2.10 8.63 -4.10
N LEU A 39 -1.30 7.55 -4.10
CA LEU A 39 -0.56 7.10 -5.27
C LEU A 39 -1.49 6.72 -6.43
N GLY A 40 -2.56 5.99 -6.16
CA GLY A 40 -3.56 5.62 -7.15
C GLY A 40 -4.25 6.83 -7.76
N VAL A 41 -4.72 7.76 -6.92
CA VAL A 41 -5.30 9.04 -7.37
C VAL A 41 -4.28 9.82 -8.19
N TYR A 42 -3.04 9.92 -7.73
CA TYR A 42 -2.00 10.66 -8.43
C TYR A 42 -1.72 10.14 -9.84
N LEU A 43 -1.66 8.81 -9.99
CA LEU A 43 -1.38 8.14 -11.27
C LEU A 43 -2.60 8.11 -12.21
N CYS A 44 -3.82 8.19 -11.66
CA CYS A 44 -5.05 7.98 -12.43
C CYS A 44 -5.91 9.24 -12.61
N ALA A 45 -5.64 10.34 -11.90
CA ALA A 45 -6.53 11.51 -11.83
C ALA A 45 -6.77 12.19 -13.18
N ASP A 46 -5.78 12.23 -14.07
CA ASP A 46 -5.88 12.97 -15.34
C ASP A 46 -6.70 12.21 -16.41
N PHE A 47 -6.87 10.89 -16.24
CA PHE A 47 -7.54 10.04 -17.22
C PHE A 47 -8.74 9.34 -16.60
N ARG A 48 -9.95 9.76 -16.99
CA ARG A 48 -11.22 9.17 -16.52
C ARG A 48 -11.29 7.65 -16.72
N LEU A 49 -10.65 7.13 -17.77
CA LEU A 49 -10.59 5.69 -18.06
C LEU A 49 -9.79 4.90 -17.01
N LEU A 50 -8.88 5.56 -16.30
CA LEU A 50 -8.02 4.97 -15.26
C LEU A 50 -8.62 5.04 -13.85
N TYR A 51 -9.75 5.73 -13.66
CA TYR A 51 -10.40 5.86 -12.35
C TYR A 51 -10.71 4.51 -11.67
N PRO A 52 -11.13 3.45 -12.37
CA PRO A 52 -11.31 2.13 -11.75
C PRO A 52 -10.03 1.59 -11.11
N LEU A 53 -8.85 1.97 -11.64
CA LEU A 53 -7.56 1.52 -11.13
C LEU A 53 -7.27 2.12 -9.74
N VAL A 54 -7.84 3.28 -9.40
CA VAL A 54 -7.76 3.86 -8.05
C VAL A 54 -8.34 2.91 -7.00
N VAL A 55 -9.44 2.21 -7.33
CA VAL A 55 -10.04 1.20 -6.45
C VAL A 55 -9.09 0.02 -6.25
N VAL A 56 -8.36 -0.39 -7.30
CA VAL A 56 -7.33 -1.43 -7.20
C VAL A 56 -6.20 -0.99 -6.27
N TYR A 57 -5.74 0.26 -6.38
CA TYR A 57 -4.76 0.84 -5.46
C TYR A 57 -5.24 0.88 -4.02
N LEU A 58 -6.51 1.25 -3.78
CA LEU A 58 -7.12 1.20 -2.46
C LEU A 58 -7.11 -0.21 -1.88
N ILE A 59 -7.54 -1.21 -2.67
CA ILE A 59 -7.55 -2.61 -2.26
C ILE A 59 -6.13 -3.09 -1.95
N MET A 60 -5.15 -2.77 -2.82
CA MET A 60 -3.75 -3.08 -2.58
C MET A 60 -3.23 -2.44 -1.29
N GLY A 61 -3.57 -1.17 -1.06
CA GLY A 61 -3.21 -0.44 0.16
C GLY A 61 -3.73 -1.12 1.43
N LEU A 62 -4.96 -1.63 1.40
CA LEU A 62 -5.53 -2.40 2.52
C LEU A 62 -4.76 -3.69 2.77
N TYR A 63 -4.46 -4.48 1.73
CA TYR A 63 -3.73 -5.74 1.91
C TYR A 63 -2.27 -5.54 2.32
N VAL A 64 -1.56 -4.62 1.68
CA VAL A 64 -0.18 -4.28 2.03
C VAL A 64 -0.14 -3.66 3.42
N GLY A 65 -1.05 -2.74 3.74
CA GLY A 65 -1.15 -2.14 5.07
C GLY A 65 -1.41 -3.17 6.16
N ARG A 66 -2.25 -4.18 5.90
CA ARG A 66 -2.49 -5.30 6.84
C ARG A 66 -1.20 -6.09 7.06
N ASP A 67 -0.50 -6.41 5.98
CA ASP A 67 0.73 -7.19 6.05
C ASP A 67 1.83 -6.47 6.81
N VAL A 68 2.01 -5.16 6.54
CA VAL A 68 2.96 -4.30 7.27
C VAL A 68 2.55 -4.15 8.73
N ALA A 69 1.25 -4.01 9.03
CA ALA A 69 0.76 -3.94 10.41
C ALA A 69 1.03 -5.24 11.19
N ILE A 70 0.90 -6.41 10.55
CA ILE A 70 1.28 -7.70 11.15
C ILE A 70 2.79 -7.74 11.40
N TYR A 71 3.62 -7.31 10.44
CA TYR A 71 5.08 -7.26 10.65
C TYR A 71 5.49 -6.28 11.75
N ALA A 72 4.83 -5.12 11.84
CA ALA A 72 5.08 -4.12 12.87
C ALA A 72 4.75 -4.62 14.28
N HIS A 73 3.87 -5.62 14.40
CA HIS A 73 3.59 -6.27 15.67
C HIS A 73 4.78 -7.12 16.16
N PHE A 74 5.45 -7.82 15.26
CA PHE A 74 6.63 -8.64 15.58
C PHE A 74 7.93 -7.85 15.59
N ASN A 75 7.98 -6.71 14.91
CA ASN A 75 9.15 -5.85 14.83
C ASN A 75 8.78 -4.37 15.09
N PRO A 76 8.97 -3.87 16.32
CA PRO A 76 8.62 -2.50 16.68
C PRO A 76 9.46 -1.44 15.98
N LEU A 77 10.59 -1.81 15.34
CA LEU A 77 11.37 -0.88 14.50
C LEU A 77 10.55 -0.42 13.28
N ILE A 78 9.66 -1.27 12.76
CA ILE A 78 8.77 -0.90 11.65
C ILE A 78 7.73 0.12 12.12
N LEU A 79 7.20 -0.07 13.33
CA LEU A 79 6.30 0.89 13.95
C LEU A 79 7.00 2.25 14.17
N LEU A 80 8.22 2.23 14.71
CA LEU A 80 9.01 3.44 14.93
C LEU A 80 9.32 4.14 13.60
N ALA A 81 9.75 3.41 12.58
CA ALA A 81 10.00 3.95 11.24
C ALA A 81 8.73 4.60 10.65
N MET A 82 7.56 3.98 10.84
CA MET A 82 6.30 4.55 10.38
C MET A 82 5.91 5.81 11.17
N ILE A 83 6.10 5.83 12.49
CA ILE A 83 5.84 7.02 13.32
C ILE A 83 6.79 8.17 12.93
N VAL A 84 8.07 7.87 12.69
CA VAL A 84 9.05 8.83 12.21
C VAL A 84 8.67 9.33 10.82
N LEU A 85 8.24 8.46 9.91
CA LEU A 85 7.78 8.83 8.58
C LEU A 85 6.53 9.74 8.64
N LEU A 86 5.58 9.45 9.53
CA LEU A 86 4.40 10.29 9.76
C LEU A 86 4.75 11.63 10.39
N GLY A 87 5.60 11.63 11.42
CA GLY A 87 6.02 12.82 12.15
C GLY A 87 6.89 13.75 11.30
N LEU A 88 7.84 13.19 10.55
CA LEU A 88 8.61 13.92 9.55
C LEU A 88 7.76 14.28 8.34
N GLY A 89 6.75 13.47 8.00
CA GLY A 89 5.82 13.67 6.89
C GLY A 89 5.07 15.00 6.93
N CYS A 90 4.77 15.52 8.13
CA CYS A 90 4.21 16.86 8.30
C CYS A 90 5.13 17.96 7.71
N GLY A 91 6.46 17.80 7.75
CA GLY A 91 7.43 18.66 7.08
C GLY A 91 7.83 18.21 5.67
N PHE A 92 7.81 16.89 5.42
CA PHE A 92 8.25 16.24 4.18
C PHE A 92 7.20 16.28 3.06
N SER A 93 5.97 16.71 3.36
CA SER A 93 4.86 16.82 2.41
C SER A 93 5.16 17.72 1.20
N ARG A 94 5.97 18.79 1.39
CA ARG A 94 6.40 19.65 0.27
C ARG A 94 7.40 18.94 -0.63
N GLN A 95 8.43 18.32 -0.07
CA GLN A 95 9.46 17.61 -0.84
C GLN A 95 8.90 16.39 -1.58
N ILE A 96 8.03 15.59 -0.94
CA ILE A 96 7.36 14.46 -1.62
C ILE A 96 6.53 14.97 -2.79
N ARG A 97 5.77 16.05 -2.61
CA ARG A 97 4.94 16.61 -3.68
C ARG A 97 5.81 17.10 -4.84
N ASP A 98 6.91 17.78 -4.56
CA ASP A 98 7.77 18.34 -5.60
C ASP A 98 8.52 17.23 -6.36
N ILE A 99 8.94 16.16 -5.66
CA ILE A 99 9.47 14.93 -6.30
C ILE A 99 8.41 14.27 -7.15
N LEU A 100 7.19 14.07 -6.63
CA LEU A 100 6.11 13.48 -7.40
C LEU A 100 5.83 14.31 -8.65
N VAL A 101 5.65 15.63 -8.51
CA VAL A 101 5.37 16.55 -9.62
C VAL A 101 6.47 16.50 -10.68
N SER A 102 7.75 16.48 -10.28
CA SER A 102 8.87 16.26 -11.23
C SER A 102 8.76 14.91 -11.93
N PHE A 103 8.44 13.85 -11.17
CA PHE A 103 8.27 12.52 -11.75
C PHE A 103 7.14 12.49 -12.78
N LYS A 104 6.01 13.15 -12.50
CA LYS A 104 4.88 13.24 -13.42
C LYS A 104 5.16 14.12 -14.63
N SER A 105 5.93 15.20 -14.48
CA SER A 105 6.37 15.97 -15.65
C SER A 105 7.29 15.14 -16.55
N ASP A 106 8.13 14.28 -15.97
CA ASP A 106 9.04 13.40 -16.71
C ASP A 106 8.32 12.20 -17.36
N LEU A 107 7.24 11.71 -16.76
CA LEU A 107 6.41 10.64 -17.34
C LEU A 107 5.64 11.11 -18.60
N GLY A 108 5.50 12.42 -18.82
CA GLY A 108 4.81 13.00 -19.96
C GLY A 108 3.28 12.87 -19.89
N ASP A 109 2.58 13.82 -20.48
CA ASP A 109 1.11 14.01 -20.42
C ASP A 109 0.30 12.93 -21.19
N SER A 110 0.96 11.82 -21.55
CA SER A 110 0.35 10.74 -22.32
C SER A 110 -0.24 9.70 -21.37
N GLY A 111 -1.56 9.52 -21.43
CA GLY A 111 -2.26 8.54 -20.57
C GLY A 111 -1.78 7.11 -20.73
N PHE A 112 -1.06 6.80 -21.80
CA PHE A 112 -0.41 5.52 -22.02
C PHE A 112 0.72 5.24 -21.01
N VAL A 113 1.52 6.25 -20.63
CA VAL A 113 2.61 6.08 -19.66
C VAL A 113 2.06 5.93 -18.24
N GLY A 114 1.02 6.71 -17.89
CA GLY A 114 0.32 6.53 -16.62
C GLY A 114 -0.31 5.13 -16.48
N LEU A 115 -0.88 4.61 -17.58
CA LEU A 115 -1.51 3.29 -17.63
C LEU A 115 -0.47 2.16 -17.57
N SER A 116 0.66 2.28 -18.27
CA SER A 116 1.73 1.28 -18.25
C SER A 116 2.41 1.22 -16.89
N VAL A 117 2.73 2.36 -16.28
CA VAL A 117 3.31 2.44 -14.93
C VAL A 117 2.30 1.94 -13.90
N GLY A 118 1.04 2.33 -14.03
CA GLY A 118 -0.05 1.86 -13.16
C GLY A 118 -0.20 0.35 -13.18
N LEU A 119 -0.25 -0.27 -14.36
CA LEU A 119 -0.31 -1.72 -14.54
C LEU A 119 0.96 -2.42 -14.03
N THR A 120 2.14 -1.83 -14.23
CA THR A 120 3.41 -2.39 -13.78
C THR A 120 3.46 -2.45 -12.26
N VAL A 121 3.07 -1.38 -11.57
CA VAL A 121 2.99 -1.35 -10.10
C VAL A 121 2.01 -2.39 -9.59
N VAL A 122 0.81 -2.49 -10.19
CA VAL A 122 -0.16 -3.53 -9.85
C VAL A 122 0.43 -4.93 -10.05
N ALA A 123 1.07 -5.19 -11.19
CA ALA A 123 1.66 -6.48 -11.51
C ALA A 123 2.79 -6.87 -10.54
N VAL A 124 3.67 -5.92 -10.20
CA VAL A 124 4.75 -6.13 -9.23
C VAL A 124 4.19 -6.41 -7.85
N VAL A 125 3.21 -5.63 -7.39
CA VAL A 125 2.58 -5.85 -6.08
C VAL A 125 1.91 -7.22 -6.03
N LEU A 126 1.14 -7.59 -7.06
CA LEU A 126 0.52 -8.92 -7.15
C LEU A 126 1.57 -10.04 -7.21
N PHE A 127 2.69 -9.84 -7.90
CA PHE A 127 3.80 -10.78 -7.93
C PHE A 127 4.44 -10.94 -6.55
N LEU A 128 4.70 -9.84 -5.84
CA LEU A 128 5.26 -9.88 -4.48
C LEU A 128 4.31 -10.56 -3.50
N LEU A 129 3.00 -10.28 -3.59
CA LEU A 129 1.99 -10.98 -2.80
C LEU A 129 1.95 -12.49 -3.13
N ARG A 130 2.10 -12.86 -4.41
CA ARG A 130 2.18 -14.26 -4.85
C ARG A 130 3.42 -14.97 -4.28
N VAL A 131 4.60 -14.37 -4.40
CA VAL A 131 5.85 -14.93 -3.86
C VAL A 131 5.72 -15.12 -2.35
N ARG A 132 5.19 -14.13 -1.63
CA ARG A 132 4.97 -14.20 -0.18
C ARG A 132 4.04 -15.33 0.23
N HIS A 133 2.97 -15.58 -0.52
CA HIS A 133 2.05 -16.68 -0.24
C HIS A 133 2.71 -18.06 -0.48
N LEU A 134 3.63 -18.17 -1.45
CA LEU A 134 4.38 -19.42 -1.69
C LEU A 134 5.43 -19.69 -0.60
N SER A 135 5.98 -18.63 0.02
CA SER A 135 6.99 -18.73 1.08
C SER A 135 6.43 -19.01 2.47
N ARG A 136 5.11 -19.19 2.66
CA ARG A 136 4.53 -19.68 3.91
C ARG A 136 4.29 -21.20 3.82
N PRO A 137 5.26 -22.04 4.23
CA PRO A 137 5.01 -23.48 4.33
C PRO A 137 4.07 -23.73 5.53
N ASN A 138 2.86 -24.19 5.24
CA ASN A 138 1.98 -24.91 6.17
C ASN A 138 1.75 -24.26 7.55
N GLU A 139 1.21 -23.04 7.58
CA GLU A 139 0.10 -22.76 8.51
C GLU A 139 -1.20 -23.22 7.88
#